data_AF-A0AA86QJ56-F1
#
_entry.id   AF-A0AA86QJ56-F1
#
_cell.length_a   1.000
_cell.length_b   1.000
_cell.length_c   1.000
_cell.angle_alpha   90.00
_cell.angle_beta   90.00
_cell.angle_gamma   90.00
#
_symmetry.space_group_name_H-M   'P 1'
#
loop_
_entity.id
_entity.type
_entity.pdbx_description
1 polymer ?
#
loop_
_entity_poly.entity_id
_entity_poly.type
_entity_poly.pdbx_seq_one_letter_code
_entity_poly.pdbx_strand_id
1 'polypeptide(L)'
;MTSKRTYHKWSDEEVMLLYQTVIGSNRNWRVVESTFPQFSLLQLQNKFTLIEKQYHLKNISIAAINTKFSEASFAKSQNVVSKVKKEPKAENELVCETENNSYNSQPTLQSQVALQTATIPNSSKGYHHWTNEETLLLYKTVQKNRNNWKEVMKALPQFSLLQLQNKYVMIQKQFKLRMKNKYGGLDDCDNQSGYQQDLVISDDTLQVLLDLISKKE
;
A
#
# COMPACT_ATOMS: atom_id res chain seq x y z
N MET A 1 25.16 32.40 -18.50
CA MET A 1 23.91 32.44 -19.29
C MET A 1 23.29 31.05 -19.27
N THR A 2 22.15 30.87 -18.59
CA THR A 2 21.45 29.57 -18.55
C THR A 2 20.53 29.48 -19.77
N SER A 3 20.85 28.61 -20.73
CA SER A 3 19.92 28.32 -21.83
C SER A 3 18.61 27.79 -21.25
N LYS A 4 17.51 28.52 -21.49
CA LYS A 4 16.16 28.05 -21.17
C LYS A 4 15.94 26.73 -21.91
N ARG A 5 15.78 25.63 -21.17
CA ARG A 5 15.38 24.35 -21.75
C ARG A 5 13.98 24.52 -22.31
N THR A 6 13.86 24.51 -23.62
CA THR A 6 12.57 24.39 -24.31
C THR A 6 12.13 22.93 -24.23
N TYR A 7 10.97 22.70 -23.60
CA TYR A 7 10.38 21.37 -23.56
C TYR A 7 9.67 21.11 -24.88
N HIS A 8 9.95 19.96 -25.51
CA HIS A 8 9.21 19.52 -26.69
C HIS A 8 7.75 19.23 -26.34
N LYS A 9 6.83 19.82 -27.11
CA LYS A 9 5.40 19.54 -26.99
C LYS A 9 5.05 18.40 -27.94
N TRP A 10 4.72 17.25 -27.35
CA TRP A 10 4.31 16.06 -28.10
C TRP A 10 2.95 16.27 -28.77
N SER A 11 2.86 16.00 -30.07
CA SER A 11 1.58 15.95 -30.78
C SER A 11 0.85 14.63 -30.49
N ASP A 12 -0.46 14.58 -30.77
CA ASP A 12 -1.26 13.36 -30.58
C ASP A 12 -0.80 12.25 -31.56
N GLU A 13 -0.38 12.62 -32.76
CA GLU A 13 0.19 11.69 -33.74
C GLU A 13 1.52 11.11 -33.25
N GLU A 14 2.42 11.94 -32.70
CA GLU A 14 3.68 11.47 -32.12
C GLU A 14 3.43 10.52 -30.94
N VAL A 15 2.45 10.83 -30.08
CA VAL A 15 2.05 9.99 -28.94
C VAL A 15 1.54 8.63 -29.41
N MET A 16 0.66 8.63 -30.42
CA MET A 16 0.11 7.40 -30.99
C MET A 16 1.19 6.56 -31.68
N LEU A 17 2.07 7.19 -32.45
CA LEU A 17 3.18 6.52 -33.12
C LEU A 17 4.17 5.92 -32.11
N LEU A 18 4.49 6.66 -31.04
CA LEU A 18 5.33 6.17 -29.96
C LEU A 18 4.72 4.92 -29.31
N TYR A 19 3.42 4.98 -28.98
CA TYR A 19 2.72 3.86 -28.36
C TYR A 19 2.72 2.63 -29.27
N GLN A 20 2.35 2.78 -30.53
CA GLN A 20 2.33 1.67 -31.51
C GLN A 20 3.72 1.07 -31.70
N THR A 21 4.77 1.89 -31.79
CA THR A 21 6.15 1.42 -31.96
C THR A 21 6.63 0.64 -30.74
N VAL A 22 6.35 1.14 -29.52
CA VAL A 22 6.74 0.46 -28.27
C VAL A 22 6.03 -0.89 -28.13
N ILE A 23 4.73 -0.96 -28.43
CA ILE A 23 3.97 -2.21 -28.37
C ILE A 23 4.40 -3.18 -29.49
N GLY A 24 4.53 -2.71 -30.73
CA GLY A 24 4.91 -3.53 -31.88
C GLY A 24 6.33 -4.10 -31.80
N SER A 25 7.24 -3.38 -31.15
CA SER A 25 8.62 -3.86 -30.89
C SER A 25 8.76 -4.66 -29.59
N ASN A 26 7.67 -4.99 -28.91
CA ASN A 26 7.65 -5.65 -27.60
C ASN A 26 8.58 -4.95 -26.57
N ARG A 27 8.51 -3.62 -26.52
CA ARG A 27 9.31 -2.74 -25.68
C ARG A 27 10.83 -2.84 -25.94
N ASN A 28 11.25 -3.22 -27.14
CA ASN A 28 12.65 -3.13 -27.53
C ASN A 28 13.06 -1.66 -27.77
N TRP A 29 13.53 -1.01 -26.72
CA TRP A 29 13.86 0.41 -26.70
C TRP A 29 14.94 0.83 -27.71
N ARG A 30 15.81 -0.08 -28.17
CA ARG A 30 16.77 0.25 -29.23
C ARG A 30 16.08 0.50 -30.57
N VAL A 31 15.06 -0.30 -30.89
CA VAL A 31 14.23 -0.10 -32.09
C VAL A 31 13.44 1.19 -31.98
N VAL A 32 12.85 1.45 -30.81
CA VAL A 32 12.10 2.69 -30.55
C VAL A 32 13.01 3.92 -30.72
N GLU A 33 14.20 3.91 -30.11
CA GLU A 33 15.16 5.02 -30.23
C GLU A 33 15.58 5.25 -31.69
N SER A 34 15.77 4.19 -32.47
CA SER A 34 16.08 4.32 -33.91
C SER A 34 14.94 4.94 -34.73
N THR A 35 13.70 4.86 -34.24
CA THR A 35 12.51 5.45 -34.88
C THR A 35 12.33 6.93 -34.50
N PHE A 36 12.88 7.35 -33.36
CA PHE A 36 12.73 8.69 -32.78
C PHE A 36 14.07 9.34 -32.45
N PRO A 37 14.95 9.57 -33.45
CA PRO A 37 16.32 10.05 -33.21
C PRO A 37 16.39 11.45 -32.59
N GLN A 38 15.32 12.25 -32.67
CA GLN A 38 15.23 13.58 -32.08
C GLN A 38 14.99 13.57 -30.56
N PHE A 39 14.66 12.41 -29.98
CA PHE A 39 14.40 12.27 -28.55
C PHE A 39 15.40 11.32 -27.91
N SER A 40 15.86 11.68 -26.71
CA SER A 40 16.64 10.73 -25.91
C SER A 40 15.79 9.56 -25.45
N LEU A 41 16.41 8.38 -25.28
CA LEU A 41 15.77 7.20 -24.71
C LEU A 41 15.00 7.50 -23.41
N LEU A 42 15.58 8.31 -22.51
CA LEU A 42 14.94 8.68 -21.26
C LEU A 42 13.66 9.50 -21.46
N GLN A 43 13.63 10.41 -22.44
CA GLN A 43 12.42 11.17 -22.78
C GLN A 43 11.33 10.25 -23.32
N LEU A 44 11.68 9.29 -24.18
CA LEU A 44 10.77 8.30 -24.75
C LEU A 44 10.15 7.42 -23.65
N GLN A 45 10.97 6.88 -22.75
CA GLN A 45 10.52 6.06 -21.63
C GLN A 45 9.60 6.82 -20.67
N ASN A 46 9.97 8.06 -20.31
CA ASN A 46 9.15 8.91 -19.45
C ASN A 46 7.82 9.24 -20.11
N LYS A 47 7.82 9.57 -21.40
CA LYS A 47 6.58 9.87 -22.14
C LYS A 47 5.69 8.63 -22.22
N PHE A 48 6.23 7.46 -22.54
CA PHE A 48 5.47 6.21 -22.59
C PHE A 48 4.85 5.86 -21.23
N THR A 49 5.60 6.01 -20.14
CA THR A 49 5.08 5.79 -18.78
C THR A 49 3.88 6.70 -18.46
N LEU A 50 3.90 7.96 -18.94
CA LEU A 50 2.76 8.86 -18.79
C LEU A 50 1.56 8.42 -19.63
N ILE A 51 1.79 7.95 -20.86
CA ILE A 51 0.75 7.40 -21.75
C ILE A 51 0.09 6.19 -21.07
N GLU A 52 0.86 5.22 -20.58
CA GLU A 52 0.33 4.04 -19.87
C GLU A 52 -0.56 4.42 -18.69
N LYS A 53 -0.13 5.39 -17.88
CA LYS A 53 -0.92 5.90 -16.76
C LYS A 53 -2.24 6.51 -17.23
N GLN A 54 -2.22 7.33 -18.28
CA GLN A 54 -3.43 7.96 -18.81
C GLN A 54 -4.42 6.93 -19.38
N TYR A 55 -3.92 5.93 -20.10
CA TYR A 55 -4.75 4.85 -20.65
C TYR A 55 -5.34 3.95 -19.56
N HIS A 56 -4.55 3.58 -18.54
CA HIS A 56 -5.06 2.83 -17.39
C HIS A 56 -6.17 3.59 -16.66
N LEU A 57 -6.02 4.91 -16.46
CA LEU A 57 -7.04 5.74 -15.82
C LEU A 57 -8.33 5.80 -16.64
N LYS A 58 -8.24 5.94 -17.98
CA LYS A 58 -9.42 5.92 -18.86
C LYS A 58 -10.13 4.55 -18.83
N ASN A 59 -9.38 3.45 -18.84
CA ASN A 59 -9.95 2.10 -18.80
C ASN A 59 -10.62 1.79 -17.43
N ILE A 60 -10.03 2.25 -16.33
CA ILE A 60 -10.64 2.14 -14.99
C ILE A 60 -11.92 2.97 -14.91
N SER A 61 -11.94 4.17 -15.49
CA SER A 61 -13.12 5.03 -15.53
C SER A 61 -14.27 4.37 -16.31
N ILE A 62 -13.99 3.77 -17.46
CA ILE A 62 -14.99 3.04 -18.27
C ILE A 62 -15.51 1.82 -17.51
N ALA A 63 -14.63 1.04 -16.88
CA ALA A 63 -15.02 -0.11 -16.06
C ALA A 63 -15.91 0.32 -14.88
N ALA A 64 -15.57 1.41 -14.18
CA ALA A 64 -16.35 1.93 -13.07
C ALA A 64 -17.73 2.47 -13.49
N ILE A 65 -17.84 3.08 -14.67
CA ILE A 65 -19.12 3.52 -15.23
C ILE A 65 -20.01 2.31 -15.55
N ASN A 66 -19.45 1.27 -16.16
CA ASN A 66 -20.18 0.05 -16.49
C ASN A 66 -20.67 -0.70 -15.23
N THR A 67 -19.88 -0.74 -14.16
CA THR A 67 -20.30 -1.33 -12.89
C THR A 67 -21.48 -0.57 -12.27
N LYS A 68 -21.42 0.77 -12.27
CA LYS A 68 -22.52 1.61 -11.74
C LYS A 68 -23.81 1.51 -12.55
N PHE A 69 -23.71 1.29 -13.86
CA PHE A 69 -24.89 1.09 -14.72
C PHE A 69 -25.53 -0.30 -14.52
N SER A 70 -24.73 -1.31 -14.17
CA SER A 70 -25.22 -2.65 -13.86
C SER A 70 -25.94 -2.74 -12.51
N GLU A 71 -25.50 -1.99 -11.50
CA GLU A 71 -26.15 -1.95 -10.17
C GLU A 71 -27.50 -1.20 -10.20
N ALA A 72 -27.61 -0.14 -11.02
CA ALA A 72 -28.86 0.60 -11.18
C ALA A 72 -29.97 -0.19 -11.90
N SER A 73 -29.62 -1.21 -12.70
CA SER A 73 -30.61 -2.08 -13.37
C SER A 73 -31.15 -3.18 -12.46
N PHE A 74 -30.45 -3.57 -11.38
CA PHE A 74 -30.92 -4.61 -10.47
C PHE A 74 -31.87 -4.10 -9.37
N ALA A 75 -31.81 -2.80 -9.04
CA ALA A 75 -32.66 -2.21 -8.00
C ALA A 75 -34.13 -1.98 -8.42
N LYS A 76 -34.47 -2.14 -9.70
CA LYS A 76 -35.84 -1.90 -10.21
C LYS A 76 -36.71 -3.15 -10.40
N SER A 77 -36.20 -4.33 -10.06
CA SER A 77 -36.92 -5.61 -10.26
C SER A 77 -37.31 -6.36 -8.98
N GLN A 78 -37.20 -5.76 -7.78
CA GLN A 78 -37.61 -6.39 -6.52
C GLN A 78 -38.83 -5.77 -5.82
N ASN A 79 -39.73 -5.11 -6.56
CA ASN A 79 -40.94 -4.53 -5.96
C ASN A 79 -42.24 -5.06 -6.58
N VAL A 80 -42.41 -6.39 -6.63
CA VAL A 80 -43.74 -7.00 -6.73
C VAL A 80 -43.68 -8.39 -6.06
N VAL A 81 -44.68 -8.71 -5.22
CA VAL A 81 -44.97 -10.02 -4.59
C VAL A 81 -44.13 -10.27 -3.31
N SER A 82 -44.63 -10.18 -2.08
CA SER A 82 -45.90 -10.71 -1.54
C SER A 82 -46.31 -10.03 -0.24
N LYS A 83 -47.58 -9.62 -0.16
CA LYS A 83 -48.33 -9.53 1.11
C LYS A 83 -48.75 -10.95 1.52
N VAL A 84 -48.22 -11.47 2.62
CA VAL A 84 -48.90 -12.53 3.39
C VAL A 84 -48.86 -12.15 4.86
N LYS A 85 -50.07 -12.10 5.41
CA LYS A 85 -50.47 -11.67 6.74
C LYS A 85 -50.62 -12.92 7.61
N LYS A 86 -50.02 -12.94 8.80
CA LYS A 86 -50.59 -13.32 10.12
C LYS A 86 -49.54 -13.89 11.09
N GLU A 87 -49.41 -13.18 12.22
CA GLU A 87 -49.14 -13.66 13.59
C GLU A 87 -50.02 -14.88 13.99
N PRO A 88 -49.73 -15.67 15.07
CA PRO A 88 -49.24 -15.18 16.37
C PRO A 88 -48.24 -16.07 17.18
N LYS A 89 -47.67 -15.41 18.20
CA LYS A 89 -47.21 -15.86 19.54
C LYS A 89 -46.86 -17.34 19.81
N ALA A 90 -45.66 -17.55 20.37
CA ALA A 90 -45.46 -18.45 21.50
C ALA A 90 -44.25 -18.00 22.33
N GLU A 91 -44.49 -17.89 23.63
CA GLU A 91 -43.50 -17.75 24.70
C GLU A 91 -42.61 -19.00 24.77
N ASN A 92 -41.33 -18.83 25.08
CA ASN A 92 -40.58 -19.82 25.83
C ASN A 92 -39.36 -19.15 26.47
N GLU A 93 -39.45 -19.01 27.79
CA GLU A 93 -38.32 -18.91 28.69
C GLU A 93 -37.40 -20.12 28.48
N LEU A 94 -36.09 -19.89 28.41
CA LEU A 94 -35.15 -20.88 28.93
C LEU A 94 -33.92 -20.20 29.51
N VAL A 95 -33.86 -20.31 30.83
CA VAL A 95 -32.73 -20.13 31.72
C VAL A 95 -31.58 -21.05 31.29
N CYS A 96 -30.35 -20.52 31.27
CA CYS A 96 -29.17 -21.30 31.62
C CYS A 96 -28.26 -20.46 32.53
N GLU A 97 -28.26 -20.89 33.79
CA GLU A 97 -27.25 -20.66 34.82
C GLU A 97 -25.85 -21.04 34.29
N THR A 98 -24.85 -20.20 34.56
CA THR A 98 -23.80 -20.42 35.58
C THR A 98 -22.93 -21.64 35.29
N GLU A 99 -21.63 -21.43 35.06
CA GLU A 99 -20.61 -22.14 35.84
C GLU A 99 -19.23 -21.52 35.72
N ASN A 100 -18.68 -21.25 36.89
CA ASN A 100 -17.29 -20.93 37.17
C ASN A 100 -16.39 -22.09 36.73
N ASN A 101 -15.24 -21.80 36.13
CA ASN A 101 -14.09 -22.67 36.31
C ASN A 101 -12.81 -21.86 36.51
N SER A 102 -12.54 -21.65 37.79
CA SER A 102 -11.24 -21.44 38.39
C SER A 102 -10.42 -22.72 38.25
N TYR A 103 -9.30 -22.69 37.53
CA TYR A 103 -8.16 -23.55 37.85
C TYR A 103 -6.85 -22.79 37.76
N ASN A 104 -6.37 -22.54 38.97
CA ASN A 104 -5.00 -22.31 39.38
C ASN A 104 -4.07 -23.43 38.88
N SER A 105 -2.85 -23.11 38.44
CA SER A 105 -1.59 -23.81 38.78
C SER A 105 -0.47 -23.48 37.78
N GLN A 106 0.48 -22.67 38.23
CA GLN A 106 1.88 -22.76 37.80
C GLN A 106 2.42 -24.17 38.12
N PRO A 107 3.40 -24.64 37.35
CA PRO A 107 4.72 -24.73 37.95
C PRO A 107 5.83 -24.18 37.06
N THR A 108 6.64 -23.35 37.71
CA THR A 108 8.08 -23.16 37.57
C THR A 108 8.78 -24.16 36.63
N LEU A 109 9.37 -23.66 35.54
CA LEU A 109 10.49 -24.32 34.88
C LEU A 109 11.68 -23.39 34.80
N GLN A 110 12.78 -23.93 35.31
CA GLN A 110 14.09 -23.36 35.53
C GLN A 110 14.65 -22.58 34.33
N SER A 111 15.22 -21.42 34.67
CA SER A 111 16.27 -20.73 33.93
C SER A 111 17.30 -21.71 33.35
N GLN A 112 17.31 -21.85 32.04
CA GLN A 112 18.54 -22.07 31.30
C GLN A 112 18.82 -20.80 30.51
N VAL A 113 19.69 -19.98 31.10
CA VAL A 113 20.31 -18.82 30.45
C VAL A 113 21.30 -19.36 29.42
N ALA A 114 20.79 -19.82 28.28
CA ALA A 114 21.61 -20.05 27.11
C ALA A 114 22.00 -18.66 26.60
N LEU A 115 23.25 -18.25 26.89
CA LEU A 115 23.95 -17.18 26.18
C LEU A 115 23.92 -17.53 24.69
N GLN A 116 22.88 -17.08 23.99
CA GLN A 116 22.87 -17.00 22.54
C GLN A 116 23.85 -15.88 22.19
N THR A 117 25.13 -16.25 22.08
CA THR A 117 26.12 -15.43 21.41
C THR A 117 25.60 -15.22 19.99
N ALA A 118 25.06 -14.03 19.75
CA ALA A 118 24.61 -13.61 18.44
C ALA A 118 25.79 -13.71 17.48
N THR A 119 25.84 -14.81 16.73
CA THR A 119 26.76 -14.98 15.62
C THR A 119 26.40 -13.88 14.63
N ILE A 120 27.16 -12.79 14.63
CA ILE A 120 26.98 -11.67 13.69
C ILE A 120 27.20 -12.28 12.30
N PRO A 121 26.16 -12.49 11.50
CA PRO A 121 26.34 -13.10 10.19
C PRO A 121 27.17 -12.12 9.37
N ASN A 122 28.33 -12.59 8.91
CA ASN A 122 29.19 -11.86 7.99
C ASN A 122 28.33 -11.32 6.85
N SER A 123 28.14 -10.00 6.83
CA SER A 123 27.33 -9.31 5.87
C SER A 123 28.03 -9.34 4.51
N SER A 124 27.80 -10.41 3.76
CA SER A 124 27.95 -10.39 2.31
C SER A 124 27.25 -9.13 1.80
N LYS A 125 27.92 -8.35 0.94
CA LYS A 125 27.54 -7.02 0.43
C LYS A 125 26.24 -6.99 -0.41
N GLY A 126 25.23 -7.78 -0.04
CA GLY A 126 23.90 -7.79 -0.61
C GLY A 126 23.01 -6.77 0.10
N TYR A 127 22.05 -6.23 -0.64
CA TYR A 127 21.00 -5.40 -0.07
C TYR A 127 20.14 -6.26 0.89
N HIS A 128 19.94 -5.78 2.11
CA HIS A 128 19.03 -6.41 3.07
C HIS A 128 17.60 -6.39 2.54
N HIS A 129 16.98 -7.57 2.48
CA HIS A 129 15.58 -7.71 2.11
C HIS A 129 14.74 -7.64 3.39
N TRP A 130 13.94 -6.58 3.52
CA TRP A 130 13.11 -6.36 4.69
C TRP A 130 11.94 -7.33 4.74
N THR A 131 11.86 -8.13 5.79
CA THR A 131 10.69 -8.99 6.02
C THR A 131 9.50 -8.18 6.55
N ASN A 132 8.34 -8.81 6.58
CA ASN A 132 7.10 -8.19 7.06
C ASN A 132 7.14 -7.97 8.56
N GLU A 133 7.70 -8.92 9.31
CA GLU A 133 7.92 -8.85 10.75
C GLU A 133 8.87 -7.70 11.10
N GLU A 134 9.99 -7.58 10.37
CA GLU A 134 10.95 -6.49 10.57
C GLU A 134 10.34 -5.12 10.26
N THR A 135 9.57 -5.04 9.16
CA THR A 135 8.88 -3.82 8.76
C THR A 135 7.86 -3.38 9.82
N LEU A 136 7.11 -4.34 10.39
CA LEU A 136 6.16 -4.08 11.47
C LEU A 136 6.88 -3.64 12.75
N LEU A 137 7.94 -4.35 13.13
CA LEU A 137 8.72 -4.06 14.32
C LEU A 137 9.33 -2.65 14.25
N LEU A 138 9.88 -2.28 13.09
CA LEU A 138 10.35 -0.92 12.82
C LEU A 138 9.24 0.10 13.04
N TYR A 139 8.09 -0.10 12.40
CA TYR A 139 6.98 0.84 12.48
C TYR A 139 6.47 1.01 13.92
N LYS A 140 6.20 -0.09 14.65
CA LYS A 140 5.75 -0.07 16.04
C LYS A 140 6.76 0.62 16.96
N THR A 141 8.05 0.33 16.78
CA THR A 141 9.12 0.92 17.58
C THR A 141 9.24 2.43 17.35
N VAL A 142 9.13 2.88 16.10
CA VAL A 142 9.18 4.31 15.75
C VAL A 142 7.99 5.07 16.34
N GLN A 143 6.78 4.49 16.25
CA GLN A 143 5.56 5.05 16.85
C GLN A 143 5.68 5.14 18.38
N LYS A 144 6.07 4.04 19.03
CA LYS A 144 6.25 3.97 20.50
C LYS A 144 7.23 5.02 21.02
N ASN A 145 8.33 5.25 20.29
CA ASN A 145 9.39 6.16 20.70
C ASN A 145 9.26 7.58 20.11
N ARG A 146 8.13 7.93 19.48
CA ARG A 146 7.89 9.25 18.85
C ARG A 146 9.04 9.71 17.96
N ASN A 147 9.51 8.85 17.06
CA ASN A 147 10.65 9.10 16.17
C ASN A 147 12.01 9.36 16.88
N ASN A 148 12.18 8.98 18.16
CA ASN A 148 13.48 9.00 18.81
C ASN A 148 14.37 7.87 18.28
N TRP A 149 15.11 8.17 17.21
CA TRP A 149 15.93 7.20 16.48
C TRP A 149 17.02 6.54 17.33
N LYS A 150 17.48 7.17 18.42
CA LYS A 150 18.46 6.56 19.33
C LYS A 150 17.87 5.33 20.04
N GLU A 151 16.62 5.42 20.49
CA GLU A 151 15.93 4.28 21.12
C GLU A 151 15.51 3.24 20.07
N VAL A 152 15.13 3.66 18.87
CA VAL A 152 14.83 2.74 17.76
C VAL A 152 16.04 1.88 17.39
N MET A 153 17.23 2.48 17.31
CA MET A 153 18.47 1.74 17.04
C MET A 153 18.84 0.75 18.15
N LYS A 154 18.52 1.05 19.41
CA LYS A 154 18.73 0.08 20.52
C LYS A 154 17.85 -1.15 20.36
N ALA A 155 16.63 -0.99 19.85
CA ALA A 155 15.70 -2.08 19.62
C ALA A 155 16.00 -2.87 18.32
N LEU A 156 16.63 -2.23 17.34
CA LEU A 156 16.97 -2.80 16.04
C LEU A 156 18.47 -2.61 15.70
N PRO A 157 19.37 -3.20 16.50
CA PRO A 157 20.81 -2.97 16.36
C PRO A 157 21.42 -3.56 15.08
N GLN A 158 20.71 -4.46 14.39
CA GLN A 158 21.15 -5.07 13.14
C GLN A 158 21.10 -4.12 11.94
N PHE A 159 20.42 -2.98 12.05
CA PHE A 159 20.25 -2.01 10.97
C PHE A 159 20.93 -0.69 11.27
N SER A 160 21.54 -0.09 10.25
CA SER A 160 22.05 1.28 10.36
C SER A 160 20.91 2.30 10.46
N LEU A 161 21.18 3.43 11.11
CA LEU A 161 20.25 4.56 11.22
C LEU A 161 19.63 4.95 9.87
N LEU A 162 20.48 5.06 8.84
CA LEU A 162 20.06 5.47 7.50
C LEU A 162 19.13 4.43 6.86
N GLN A 163 19.38 3.13 7.05
CA GLN A 163 18.49 2.07 6.55
C GLN A 163 17.11 2.15 7.23
N LEU A 164 17.08 2.33 8.55
CA LEU A 164 15.85 2.45 9.34
C LEU A 164 15.02 3.67 8.88
N GLN A 165 15.66 4.83 8.74
CA GLN A 165 15.00 6.05 8.29
C GLN A 165 14.45 5.92 6.86
N ASN A 166 15.27 5.44 5.92
CA ASN A 166 14.85 5.25 4.53
C ASN A 166 13.68 4.27 4.42
N LYS A 167 13.74 3.14 5.14
CA LYS A 167 12.66 2.16 5.17
C LYS A 167 11.38 2.76 5.75
N TYR A 168 11.47 3.53 6.84
CA TYR A 168 10.30 4.16 7.46
C TYR A 168 9.62 5.16 6.51
N VAL A 169 10.39 6.00 5.80
CA VAL A 169 9.87 6.92 4.77
C VAL A 169 9.14 6.15 3.67
N MET A 170 9.67 5.00 3.23
CA MET A 170 9.00 4.15 2.25
C MET A 170 7.67 3.59 2.78
N ILE A 171 7.62 3.14 4.04
CA ILE A 171 6.39 2.66 4.69
C ILE A 171 5.33 3.78 4.69
N GLN A 172 5.69 4.99 5.12
CA GLN A 172 4.80 6.15 5.14
C GLN A 172 4.27 6.50 3.75
N LYS A 173 5.13 6.48 2.73
CA LYS A 173 4.75 6.75 1.34
C LYS A 173 3.78 5.70 0.81
N GLN A 174 4.06 4.42 1.05
CA GLN A 174 3.17 3.33 0.64
C GLN A 174 1.80 3.43 1.31
N PHE A 175 1.79 3.77 2.61
CA PHE A 175 0.56 3.99 3.35
C PHE A 175 -0.26 5.14 2.74
N LYS A 176 0.37 6.30 2.51
CA LYS A 176 -0.29 7.46 1.89
C LYS A 176 -0.90 7.13 0.52
N LEU A 177 -0.16 6.40 -0.33
CA LEU A 177 -0.65 5.98 -1.64
C LEU A 177 -1.86 5.04 -1.54
N ARG A 178 -1.85 4.10 -0.59
CA ARG A 178 -2.98 3.17 -0.40
C ARG A 178 -4.20 3.87 0.17
N MET A 179 -4.02 4.78 1.13
CA MET A 179 -5.14 5.59 1.64
C MET A 179 -5.76 6.44 0.53
N LYS A 180 -4.93 7.07 -0.32
CA LYS A 180 -5.43 7.81 -1.50
C LYS A 180 -6.25 6.92 -2.44
N ASN A 181 -5.81 5.68 -2.67
CA ASN A 181 -6.52 4.74 -3.54
C ASN A 181 -7.81 4.19 -2.94
N LYS A 182 -7.83 3.89 -1.62
CA LYS A 182 -9.00 3.28 -0.95
C LYS A 182 -10.12 4.30 -0.72
N TYR A 183 -9.77 5.54 -0.40
CA TYR A 183 -10.74 6.59 -0.07
C TYR A 183 -10.96 7.60 -1.20
N GLY A 184 -10.43 7.32 -2.40
CA GLY A 184 -10.79 7.94 -3.67
C GLY A 184 -11.13 9.43 -3.64
N GLY A 185 -10.14 10.30 -3.84
CA GLY A 185 -10.40 11.68 -4.28
C GLY A 185 -10.39 12.77 -3.22
N LEU A 186 -9.36 12.83 -2.36
CA LEU A 186 -8.86 14.12 -1.88
C LEU A 186 -7.72 14.57 -2.81
N ASP A 187 -8.08 14.86 -4.05
CA ASP A 187 -7.25 15.71 -4.89
C ASP A 187 -7.52 17.17 -4.43
N ASP A 188 -6.46 17.96 -4.26
CA ASP A 188 -6.46 19.37 -3.83
C ASP A 188 -6.38 19.68 -2.32
N CYS A 189 -5.54 18.95 -1.58
CA CYS A 189 -4.88 19.51 -0.38
C CYS A 189 -3.39 19.67 -0.63
N ASP A 190 -3.03 20.38 -1.71
CA ASP A 190 -1.65 20.81 -1.92
C ASP A 190 -1.31 21.97 -0.97
N ASN A 191 -0.16 21.81 -0.30
CA ASN A 191 0.73 22.90 0.13
C ASN A 191 0.28 23.88 1.22
N GLN A 192 -0.14 23.38 2.38
CA GLN A 192 0.21 24.08 3.63
C GLN A 192 1.15 23.23 4.49
N SER A 193 2.45 23.43 4.20
CA SER A 193 3.50 23.71 5.17
C SER A 193 3.15 23.55 6.66
N GLY A 194 3.89 22.69 7.36
CA GLY A 194 4.46 23.09 8.66
C GLY A 194 4.28 22.13 9.82
N TYR A 195 3.36 21.18 9.78
CA TYR A 195 3.18 20.23 10.88
C TYR A 195 3.07 18.81 10.33
N GLN A 196 4.10 17.99 10.57
CA GLN A 196 3.90 16.56 10.75
C GLN A 196 2.94 16.41 11.93
N GLN A 197 1.64 16.53 11.68
CA GLN A 197 0.67 15.97 12.61
C GLN A 197 0.98 14.49 12.64
N ASP A 198 1.39 14.01 13.80
CA ASP A 198 1.50 12.60 14.10
C ASP A 198 0.12 11.99 13.77
N LEU A 199 -0.01 11.45 12.56
CA LEU A 199 -1.12 10.60 12.19
C LEU A 199 -1.00 9.40 13.12
N VAL A 200 -1.71 9.47 14.24
CA VAL A 200 -1.93 8.37 15.17
C VAL A 200 -2.77 7.37 14.41
N ILE A 201 -2.08 6.49 13.70
CA ILE A 201 -2.69 5.39 12.97
C ILE A 201 -3.18 4.43 14.06
N SER A 202 -4.50 4.22 14.11
CA SER A 202 -5.11 3.30 15.08
C SER A 202 -4.56 1.89 14.90
N ASP A 203 -4.54 1.10 15.98
CA ASP A 203 -4.09 -0.30 15.94
C ASP A 203 -4.86 -1.14 14.91
N ASP A 204 -6.15 -0.83 14.68
CA ASP A 204 -6.96 -1.47 13.63
C ASP A 204 -6.42 -1.20 12.22
N THR A 205 -5.92 0.02 11.98
CA THR A 205 -5.34 0.42 10.70
C THR A 205 -3.98 -0.25 10.47
N LEU A 206 -3.25 -0.52 11.55
CA LEU A 206 -2.02 -1.32 11.54
C LEU A 206 -2.27 -2.79 11.21
N GLN A 207 -3.34 -3.38 11.74
CA GLN A 207 -3.71 -4.76 11.43
C GLN A 207 -4.11 -4.92 9.96
N VAL A 208 -4.86 -3.97 9.41
CA VAL A 208 -5.18 -3.92 7.98
C VAL A 208 -3.92 -3.81 7.12
N LEU A 209 -2.91 -3.06 7.57
CA LEU A 209 -1.60 -2.97 6.91
C LEU A 209 -0.89 -4.32 6.87
N LEU A 210 -0.89 -5.06 7.97
CA LEU A 210 -0.28 -6.38 8.08
C LEU A 210 -0.95 -7.43 7.20
N ASP A 211 -2.28 -7.53 7.28
CA ASP A 211 -3.06 -8.47 6.47
C ASP A 211 -2.88 -8.22 4.97
N LEU A 212 -2.65 -6.97 4.57
CA LEU A 212 -2.45 -6.60 3.16
C LEU A 212 -1.00 -6.74 2.68
N ILE A 213 -0.03 -6.78 3.58
CA ILE A 213 1.37 -7.06 3.23
C ILE A 213 1.55 -8.58 3.09
N SER A 214 0.95 -9.36 3.99
CA SER A 214 0.99 -10.82 3.96
C SER A 214 0.31 -11.45 2.72
N LYS A 215 -0.63 -10.74 2.07
CA LYS A 215 -1.31 -11.20 0.84
C LYS A 215 -0.52 -11.03 -0.46
N LYS A 216 0.69 -10.47 -0.43
CA LYS A 216 1.51 -10.19 -1.64
C LYS A 216 2.75 -11.07 -1.78
N GLU A 217 3.03 -11.94 -0.82
CA GLU A 217 3.99 -13.04 -0.90
C GLU A 217 3.29 -14.32 -1.34
#